data_AF-A0A0C9TNU3-F1
#
_entry.id   AF-A0A0C9TNU3-F1
#
_cell.length_a   1.000
_cell.length_b   1.000
_cell.length_c   1.000
_cell.angle_alpha   90.00
_cell.angle_beta   90.00
_cell.angle_gamma   90.00
#
_symmetry.space_group_name_H-M   'P 1'
#
loop_
_entity.id
_entity.type
_entity.pdbx_description
1 polymer ?
#
loop_
_entity_poly.entity_id
_entity_poly.type
_entity_poly.pdbx_seq_one_letter_code
_entity_poly.pdbx_strand_id
1 'polypeptide(L)'
;MPRSSFTEEQITVLEGVLDEYQEIAVHHENDIEAMKKLQNSVRNWLNNRSQELTDKEEYFQKTNWFTVFTSENRDQIKEETRKLTEVAPGLPGYVQYWRKAALALSKTLSDAERQTYVDMAVEWNTKGVPKDVQMKQVRLHLPAFLRQVSAKMYRQFGIRMMMFWGYESDGEIFRGIHDHNDSLDDGPALKKVCPNWDKEPIGSTWEKYLQSAFNATKQALSPTAADPKKKFEV
;
A
#
# COMPACT_ATOMS: atom_id res chain seq x y z
N MET A 1 3.61 6.64 -37.82
CA MET A 1 4.56 5.60 -37.36
C MET A 1 4.08 5.14 -36.00
N PRO A 2 3.72 3.86 -35.80
CA PRO A 2 3.38 3.39 -34.46
C PRO A 2 4.65 3.45 -33.61
N ARG A 3 4.63 4.22 -32.52
CA ARG A 3 5.71 4.22 -31.53
C ARG A 3 5.73 2.83 -30.88
N SER A 4 6.85 2.13 -31.01
CA SER A 4 7.10 0.86 -30.33
C SER A 4 6.82 1.01 -28.83
N SER A 5 6.14 0.04 -28.23
CA SER A 5 5.92 -0.04 -26.77
C SER A 5 7.19 -0.38 -25.99
N PHE A 6 8.31 -0.58 -26.69
CA PHE A 6 9.60 -0.93 -26.12
C PHE A 6 10.50 0.31 -26.04
N THR A 7 11.23 0.45 -24.93
CA THR A 7 12.27 1.47 -24.77
C THR A 7 13.46 1.17 -25.69
N GLU A 8 14.28 2.17 -26.01
CA GLU A 8 15.45 1.98 -26.88
C GLU A 8 16.39 0.88 -26.36
N GLU A 9 16.62 0.83 -25.05
CA GLU A 9 17.40 -0.25 -24.41
C GLU A 9 16.78 -1.65 -24.61
N GLN A 10 15.43 -1.74 -24.58
CA GLN A 10 14.73 -3.00 -24.83
C GLN A 10 14.83 -3.42 -26.30
N ILE A 11 14.80 -2.46 -27.21
CA ILE A 11 14.95 -2.71 -28.64
C ILE A 11 16.36 -3.23 -28.93
N THR A 12 17.40 -2.59 -28.40
CA THR A 12 18.80 -3.03 -28.60
C THR A 12 19.07 -4.43 -28.05
N VAL A 13 18.48 -4.79 -26.91
CA VAL A 13 18.62 -6.14 -26.35
C VAL A 13 17.83 -7.18 -27.17
N LEU A 14 16.63 -6.83 -27.64
CA LEU A 14 15.85 -7.69 -28.52
C LEU A 14 16.56 -7.90 -29.87
N GLU A 15 17.20 -6.86 -30.41
CA GLU A 15 18.04 -6.92 -31.60
C GLU A 15 19.23 -7.86 -31.37
N GLY A 16 19.93 -7.76 -30.23
CA GLY A 16 21.02 -8.70 -29.90
C GLY A 16 20.57 -10.16 -29.79
N VAL A 17 19.39 -10.41 -29.22
CA VAL A 17 18.80 -11.77 -29.13
C VAL A 17 18.35 -12.26 -30.51
N LEU A 18 17.87 -11.37 -31.38
CA LEU A 18 17.52 -11.66 -32.77
C LEU A 18 18.75 -11.98 -33.63
N ASP A 19 19.86 -11.27 -33.42
CA ASP A 19 21.12 -11.52 -34.12
C ASP A 19 21.72 -12.87 -33.71
N GLU A 20 21.74 -13.19 -32.41
CA GLU A 20 22.12 -14.53 -31.93
C GLU A 20 21.19 -15.63 -32.49
N TYR A 21 19.89 -15.35 -32.61
CA TYR A 21 18.93 -16.29 -33.21
C TYR A 21 19.21 -16.51 -34.70
N GLN A 22 19.54 -15.46 -35.46
CA GLN A 22 19.87 -15.57 -36.88
C GLN A 22 21.16 -16.36 -37.09
N GLU A 23 22.20 -16.17 -36.28
CA GLU A 23 23.43 -16.97 -36.37
C GLU A 23 23.17 -18.47 -36.05
N ILE A 24 22.38 -18.75 -35.01
CA ILE A 24 22.06 -20.14 -34.62
C ILE A 24 21.16 -20.82 -35.67
N ALA A 25 20.17 -20.10 -36.21
CA ALA A 25 19.25 -20.62 -37.22
C ALA A 25 19.95 -20.88 -38.57
N VAL A 26 20.95 -20.06 -38.94
CA VAL A 26 21.72 -20.22 -40.19
C VAL A 26 22.70 -21.40 -40.12
N HIS A 27 23.25 -21.71 -38.95
CA HIS A 27 24.29 -22.73 -38.82
C HIS A 27 23.84 -24.09 -38.27
N HIS A 28 22.70 -24.16 -37.57
CA HIS A 28 22.34 -25.35 -36.81
C HIS A 28 20.82 -25.61 -36.77
N GLU A 29 20.22 -25.88 -37.94
CA GLU A 29 18.80 -26.24 -38.09
C GLU A 29 18.34 -27.44 -37.22
N ASN A 30 19.27 -28.18 -36.60
CA ASN A 30 18.99 -29.38 -35.78
C ASN A 30 19.75 -29.45 -34.44
N ASP A 31 20.39 -28.38 -33.96
CA ASP A 31 21.08 -28.44 -32.66
C ASP A 31 20.10 -28.21 -31.50
N ILE A 32 19.53 -29.32 -31.04
CA ILE A 32 18.58 -29.41 -29.92
C ILE A 32 19.15 -28.75 -28.66
N GLU A 33 20.47 -28.78 -28.46
CA GLU A 33 21.11 -28.25 -27.27
C GLU A 33 21.18 -26.71 -27.32
N ALA A 34 21.49 -26.13 -28.49
CA ALA A 34 21.43 -24.69 -28.71
C ALA A 34 20.00 -24.14 -28.54
N MET A 35 19.00 -24.82 -29.10
CA MET A 35 17.59 -24.47 -28.94
C MET A 35 17.12 -24.55 -27.48
N LYS A 36 17.54 -25.57 -26.73
CA LYS A 36 17.23 -25.68 -25.29
C LYS A 36 17.88 -24.57 -24.47
N LYS A 37 19.11 -24.20 -24.79
CA LYS A 37 19.83 -23.12 -24.11
C LYS A 37 19.12 -21.78 -24.32
N LEU A 38 18.70 -21.50 -25.56
CA LEU A 38 17.91 -20.31 -25.89
C LEU A 38 16.56 -20.28 -25.17
N GLN A 39 15.80 -21.39 -25.21
CA GLN A 39 14.52 -21.50 -24.50
C GLN A 39 14.68 -21.26 -22.99
N ASN A 40 15.76 -21.77 -22.39
CA ASN A 40 16.05 -21.55 -20.98
C ASN A 40 16.43 -20.10 -20.68
N SER A 41 17.22 -19.45 -21.54
CA SER A 41 17.56 -18.02 -21.38
C SER A 41 16.32 -17.12 -21.48
N VAL A 42 15.45 -17.36 -22.48
CA VAL A 42 14.19 -16.63 -22.65
C VAL A 42 13.26 -16.87 -21.45
N ARG A 43 13.15 -18.13 -20.98
CA ARG A 43 12.33 -18.47 -19.82
C ARG A 43 12.86 -17.83 -18.53
N ASN A 44 14.17 -17.85 -18.31
CA ASN A 44 14.79 -17.20 -17.16
C ASN A 44 14.60 -15.69 -17.20
N TRP A 45 14.74 -15.06 -18.38
CA TRP A 45 14.45 -13.65 -18.56
C TRP A 45 12.99 -13.31 -18.26
N LEU A 46 12.04 -14.08 -18.80
CA LEU A 46 10.61 -13.90 -18.52
C LEU A 46 10.30 -14.09 -17.02
N ASN A 47 10.90 -15.08 -16.37
CA ASN A 47 10.69 -15.33 -14.95
C ASN A 47 11.27 -14.19 -14.08
N ASN A 48 12.51 -13.78 -14.34
CA ASN A 48 13.16 -12.68 -13.61
C ASN A 48 12.41 -11.36 -13.82
N ARG A 49 11.97 -11.08 -15.05
CA ARG A 49 11.20 -9.87 -15.37
C ARG A 49 9.76 -9.93 -14.86
N SER A 50 9.13 -11.10 -14.81
CA SER A 50 7.82 -11.27 -14.18
C SER A 50 7.87 -10.99 -12.69
N GLN A 51 9.00 -11.32 -12.03
CA GLN A 51 9.23 -10.99 -10.63
C GLN A 51 9.45 -9.49 -10.41
N GLU A 52 10.21 -8.83 -11.29
CA GLU A 52 10.39 -7.37 -11.27
C GLU A 52 9.09 -6.59 -11.55
N LEU A 53 8.16 -7.17 -12.33
CA LEU A 53 6.85 -6.56 -12.62
C LEU A 53 5.78 -6.93 -11.59
N THR A 54 6.03 -7.93 -10.75
CA THR A 54 5.20 -8.18 -9.58
C THR A 54 5.73 -7.38 -8.40
N ASP A 55 5.42 -6.08 -8.40
CA ASP A 55 5.05 -5.38 -7.17
C ASP A 55 3.77 -6.03 -6.64
N LYS A 56 3.88 -7.28 -6.20
CA LYS A 56 2.81 -7.96 -5.47
C LYS A 56 2.82 -7.32 -4.09
N GLU A 57 2.10 -6.21 -3.96
CA GLU A 57 1.49 -5.79 -2.70
C GLU A 57 0.54 -6.92 -2.25
N GLU A 58 1.11 -8.02 -1.76
CA GLU A 58 0.38 -9.25 -1.45
C GLU A 58 -0.41 -9.13 -0.14
N TYR A 59 -0.19 -8.05 0.61
CA TYR A 59 -0.76 -7.87 1.94
C TYR A 59 -1.98 -6.96 2.00
N PHE A 60 -2.12 -6.01 1.07
CA PHE A 60 -3.24 -5.07 1.07
C PHE A 60 -4.01 -5.19 -0.24
N GLN A 61 -5.31 -5.48 -0.13
CA GLN A 61 -6.17 -5.51 -1.31
C GLN A 61 -6.24 -4.11 -1.92
N LYS A 62 -6.12 -4.02 -3.26
CA LYS A 62 -6.33 -2.78 -3.98
C LYS A 62 -7.69 -2.17 -3.61
N THR A 63 -7.70 -0.86 -3.41
CA THR A 63 -8.91 -0.09 -3.19
C THR A 63 -9.82 -0.25 -4.41
N ASN A 64 -11.08 -0.61 -4.20
CA ASN A 64 -12.09 -0.65 -5.25
C ASN A 64 -13.06 0.53 -5.12
N TRP A 65 -13.85 0.77 -6.17
CA TRP A 65 -14.81 1.88 -6.20
C TRP A 65 -15.81 1.84 -5.04
N PHE A 66 -16.18 0.65 -4.53
CA PHE A 66 -17.12 0.52 -3.43
C PHE A 66 -16.49 0.92 -2.09
N THR A 67 -15.19 0.65 -1.90
CA THR A 67 -14.42 1.16 -0.75
C THR A 67 -14.41 2.68 -0.76
N VAL A 68 -14.16 3.31 -1.91
CA VAL A 68 -14.21 4.77 -2.06
C VAL A 68 -15.61 5.29 -1.76
N PHE A 69 -16.62 4.76 -2.44
CA PHE A 69 -18.03 5.13 -2.26
C PHE A 69 -18.46 5.09 -0.79
N THR A 70 -18.14 4.01 -0.06
CA THR A 70 -18.51 3.88 1.35
C THR A 70 -17.72 4.79 2.29
N SER A 71 -16.55 5.27 1.86
CA SER A 71 -15.79 6.28 2.59
C SER A 71 -16.40 7.66 2.41
N GLU A 72 -16.65 8.07 1.16
CA GLU A 72 -17.20 9.39 0.81
C GLU A 72 -18.63 9.58 1.30
N ASN A 73 -19.45 8.52 1.28
CA ASN A 73 -20.87 8.60 1.65
C ASN A 73 -21.14 8.10 3.06
N ARG A 74 -20.14 8.13 3.94
CA ARG A 74 -20.22 7.50 5.27
C ARG A 74 -21.43 7.93 6.09
N ASP A 75 -21.73 9.24 6.11
CA ASP A 75 -22.80 9.77 6.94
C ASP A 75 -24.19 9.49 6.34
N GLN A 76 -24.32 9.53 5.02
CA GLN A 76 -25.54 9.09 4.34
C GLN A 76 -25.81 7.60 4.59
N ILE A 77 -24.77 6.75 4.51
CA ILE A 77 -24.91 5.32 4.81
C ILE A 77 -25.30 5.10 6.27
N LYS A 78 -24.73 5.85 7.23
CA LYS A 78 -25.15 5.76 8.64
C LYS A 78 -26.62 6.12 8.80
N GLU A 79 -27.08 7.18 8.13
CA GLU A 79 -28.48 7.61 8.22
C GLU A 79 -29.42 6.57 7.61
N GLU A 80 -29.11 6.02 6.44
CA GLU A 80 -29.87 4.91 5.87
C GLU A 80 -29.81 3.65 6.75
N THR A 81 -28.70 3.40 7.45
CA THR A 81 -28.59 2.27 8.39
C THR A 81 -29.55 2.43 9.56
N ARG A 82 -29.69 3.64 10.12
CA ARG A 82 -30.62 3.94 11.22
C ARG A 82 -32.09 3.69 10.83
N LYS A 83 -32.43 3.90 9.56
CA LYS A 83 -33.78 3.58 9.05
C LYS A 83 -34.04 2.08 8.99
N LEU A 84 -32.98 1.25 8.94
CA LEU A 84 -33.09 -0.22 8.84
C LEU A 84 -33.01 -0.94 10.18
N THR A 85 -32.48 -0.30 11.23
CA THR A 85 -32.28 -0.93 12.54
C THR A 85 -32.10 0.07 13.67
N GLU A 86 -32.52 -0.31 14.87
CA GLU A 86 -32.24 0.41 16.13
C GLU A 86 -30.91 -0.01 16.77
N VAL A 87 -30.24 -1.03 16.22
CA VAL A 87 -28.95 -1.49 16.75
C VAL A 87 -27.92 -0.35 16.66
N ALA A 88 -27.27 -0.04 17.79
CA ALA A 88 -26.29 1.04 17.83
C ALA A 88 -24.98 0.66 17.10
N PRO A 89 -24.27 1.65 16.51
CA PRO A 89 -22.94 1.43 15.94
C PRO A 89 -21.97 0.79 16.93
N GLY A 90 -21.26 -0.25 16.51
CA GLY A 90 -20.29 -0.98 17.34
C GLY A 90 -20.87 -2.19 18.09
N LEU A 91 -22.19 -2.36 18.11
CA LEU A 91 -22.83 -3.56 18.65
C LEU A 91 -22.87 -4.71 17.61
N PRO A 92 -22.90 -5.97 18.07
CA PRO A 92 -23.09 -7.12 17.19
C PRO A 92 -24.32 -6.96 16.29
N GLY A 93 -24.17 -7.26 15.00
CA GLY A 93 -25.25 -7.16 14.02
C GLY A 93 -25.33 -5.83 13.26
N TYR A 94 -24.83 -4.71 13.81
CA TYR A 94 -24.87 -3.40 13.14
C TYR A 94 -24.27 -3.43 11.73
N VAL A 95 -23.12 -4.11 11.58
CA VAL A 95 -22.36 -4.19 10.32
C VAL A 95 -23.19 -4.79 9.18
N GLN A 96 -24.12 -5.71 9.49
CA GLN A 96 -24.96 -6.33 8.46
C GLN A 96 -25.95 -5.31 7.89
N TYR A 97 -26.59 -4.50 8.73
CA TYR A 97 -27.49 -3.44 8.30
C TYR A 97 -26.74 -2.31 7.59
N TRP A 98 -25.55 -1.96 8.08
CA TRP A 98 -24.68 -0.98 7.41
C TRP A 98 -24.33 -1.42 5.99
N ARG A 99 -23.96 -2.70 5.80
CA ARG A 99 -23.65 -3.24 4.47
C ARG A 99 -24.89 -3.24 3.56
N LYS A 100 -26.08 -3.54 4.09
CA LYS A 100 -27.34 -3.47 3.34
C LYS A 100 -27.64 -2.04 2.88
N ALA A 101 -27.52 -1.06 3.77
CA ALA A 101 -27.70 0.36 3.44
C ALA A 101 -26.72 0.83 2.36
N ALA A 102 -25.44 0.53 2.52
CA ALA A 102 -24.41 0.86 1.52
C ALA A 102 -24.71 0.26 0.14
N LEU A 103 -25.10 -1.02 0.10
CA LEU A 103 -25.45 -1.69 -1.16
C LEU A 103 -26.70 -1.07 -1.80
N ALA A 104 -27.72 -0.72 -1.00
CA ALA A 104 -28.92 -0.07 -1.51
C ALA A 104 -28.61 1.29 -2.15
N LEU A 105 -27.85 2.14 -1.45
CA LEU A 105 -27.41 3.43 -1.98
C LEU A 105 -26.54 3.28 -3.23
N SER A 106 -25.64 2.30 -3.26
CA SER A 106 -24.79 2.09 -4.44
C SER A 106 -25.56 1.71 -5.70
N LYS A 107 -26.76 1.14 -5.55
CA LYS A 107 -27.64 0.77 -6.68
C LYS A 107 -28.40 1.95 -7.26
N THR A 108 -28.47 3.08 -6.54
CA THR A 108 -29.12 4.29 -7.05
C THR A 108 -28.16 5.16 -7.86
N LEU A 109 -26.87 4.83 -7.88
CA LEU A 109 -25.87 5.54 -8.66
C LEU A 109 -26.10 5.30 -10.15
N SER A 110 -26.09 6.38 -10.92
CA SER A 110 -25.93 6.33 -12.36
C SER A 110 -24.54 5.81 -12.74
N ASP A 111 -24.38 5.39 -13.99
CA ASP A 111 -23.08 4.93 -14.51
C ASP A 111 -22.02 6.04 -14.42
N ALA A 112 -22.41 7.31 -14.63
CA ALA A 112 -21.51 8.45 -14.53
C ALA A 112 -21.00 8.66 -13.09
N GLU A 113 -21.90 8.63 -12.10
CA GLU A 113 -21.52 8.75 -10.69
C GLU A 113 -20.65 7.58 -10.22
N ARG A 114 -20.99 6.36 -10.67
CA ARG A 114 -20.18 5.18 -10.39
C ARG A 114 -18.79 5.30 -10.98
N GLN A 115 -18.66 5.84 -12.20
CA GLN A 115 -17.37 6.06 -12.84
C GLN A 115 -16.49 7.03 -12.04
N THR A 116 -17.06 8.08 -11.43
CA THR A 116 -16.31 8.97 -10.54
C THR A 116 -15.62 8.20 -9.39
N TYR A 117 -16.32 7.25 -8.75
CA TYR A 117 -15.71 6.44 -7.69
C TYR A 117 -14.67 5.44 -8.20
N VAL A 118 -14.81 4.97 -9.45
CA VAL A 118 -13.80 4.13 -10.11
C VAL A 118 -12.51 4.94 -10.33
N ASP A 119 -12.64 6.15 -10.87
CA ASP A 119 -11.50 7.03 -11.14
C ASP A 119 -10.78 7.43 -9.85
N MET A 120 -11.54 7.74 -8.79
CA MET A 120 -10.99 7.97 -7.45
C MET A 120 -10.27 6.73 -6.89
N ALA A 121 -10.79 5.52 -7.11
CA ALA A 121 -10.12 4.31 -6.66
C ALA A 121 -8.78 4.10 -7.37
N VAL A 122 -8.70 4.43 -8.66
CA VAL A 122 -7.43 4.44 -9.41
C VAL A 122 -6.48 5.47 -8.81
N GLU A 123 -6.96 6.68 -8.53
CA GLU A 123 -6.14 7.71 -7.89
C GLU A 123 -5.62 7.26 -6.53
N TRP A 124 -6.48 6.71 -5.67
CA TRP A 124 -6.11 6.22 -4.34
C TRP A 124 -5.08 5.09 -4.39
N ASN A 125 -5.20 4.18 -5.35
CA ASN A 125 -4.22 3.11 -5.54
C ASN A 125 -2.88 3.62 -6.11
N THR A 126 -2.86 4.78 -6.78
CA THR A 126 -1.67 5.33 -7.43
C THR A 126 -0.93 6.33 -6.54
N LYS A 127 -1.67 7.18 -5.83
CA LYS A 127 -1.15 8.29 -5.03
C LYS A 127 -1.25 8.04 -3.52
N GLY A 128 -1.90 6.95 -3.11
CA GLY A 128 -2.25 6.67 -1.73
C GLY A 128 -3.67 7.14 -1.37
N VAL A 129 -4.29 6.45 -0.41
CA VAL A 129 -5.62 6.80 0.09
C VAL A 129 -5.57 8.09 0.92
N PRO A 130 -6.68 8.86 1.03
CA PRO A 130 -6.76 10.05 1.87
C PRO A 130 -6.41 9.77 3.33
N LYS A 131 -5.92 10.80 4.03
CA LYS A 131 -5.30 10.65 5.35
C LYS A 131 -6.26 10.10 6.41
N ASP A 132 -7.50 10.57 6.44
CA ASP A 132 -8.54 10.06 7.33
C ASP A 132 -8.85 8.57 7.06
N VAL A 133 -8.80 8.16 5.80
CA VAL A 133 -8.94 6.76 5.39
C VAL A 133 -7.73 5.94 5.82
N GLN A 134 -6.50 6.45 5.62
CA GLN A 134 -5.27 5.81 6.13
C GLN A 134 -5.38 5.59 7.63
N MET A 135 -5.81 6.60 8.37
CA MET A 135 -5.93 6.55 9.82
C MET A 135 -6.94 5.51 10.29
N LYS A 136 -8.06 5.37 9.57
CA LYS A 136 -9.04 4.32 9.84
C LYS A 136 -8.46 2.92 9.55
N GLN A 137 -7.74 2.75 8.44
CA GLN A 137 -7.10 1.49 8.09
C GLN A 137 -6.05 1.08 9.14
N VAL A 138 -5.21 2.02 9.58
CA VAL A 138 -4.23 1.82 10.66
C VAL A 138 -4.91 1.30 11.93
N ARG A 139 -5.97 1.98 12.39
CA ARG A 139 -6.69 1.60 13.63
C ARG A 139 -7.33 0.21 13.54
N LEU A 140 -7.83 -0.16 12.38
CA LEU A 140 -8.54 -1.43 12.19
C LEU A 140 -7.60 -2.62 11.97
N HIS A 141 -6.51 -2.42 11.23
CA HIS A 141 -5.74 -3.52 10.68
C HIS A 141 -4.31 -3.60 11.19
N LEU A 142 -3.67 -2.49 11.56
CA LEU A 142 -2.24 -2.49 11.89
C LEU A 142 -1.89 -3.47 13.03
N PRO A 143 -2.60 -3.50 14.18
CA PRO A 143 -2.23 -4.41 15.27
C PRO A 143 -2.33 -5.89 14.88
N ALA A 144 -3.40 -6.27 14.17
CA ALA A 144 -3.61 -7.64 13.73
C ALA A 144 -2.58 -8.06 12.68
N PHE A 145 -2.28 -7.16 11.73
CA PHE A 145 -1.27 -7.36 10.71
C PHE A 145 0.12 -7.57 11.33
N LEU A 146 0.58 -6.65 12.20
CA LEU A 146 1.90 -6.74 12.82
C LEU A 146 2.06 -7.99 13.70
N ARG A 147 0.97 -8.43 14.35
CA ARG A 147 0.94 -9.72 15.06
C ARG A 147 1.15 -10.90 14.12
N GLN A 148 0.51 -10.91 12.94
CA GLN A 148 0.69 -11.98 11.95
C GLN A 148 2.12 -11.99 11.39
N VAL A 149 2.68 -10.82 11.07
CA VAL A 149 4.07 -10.72 10.60
C VAL A 149 5.01 -11.28 11.67
N SER A 150 4.86 -10.87 12.94
CA SER A 150 5.67 -11.36 14.06
C SER A 150 5.59 -12.89 14.20
N ALA A 151 4.37 -13.44 14.15
CA ALA A 151 4.16 -14.89 14.24
C ALA A 151 4.78 -15.66 13.08
N LYS A 152 4.67 -15.16 11.84
CA LYS A 152 5.30 -15.78 10.67
C LYS A 152 6.83 -15.75 10.77
N MET A 153 7.40 -14.58 11.09
CA MET A 153 8.84 -14.40 11.21
C MET A 153 9.46 -15.33 12.25
N TYR A 154 8.78 -15.50 13.39
CA TYR A 154 9.23 -16.44 14.41
C TYR A 154 9.10 -17.89 13.96
N ARG A 155 7.93 -18.31 13.44
CA ARG A 155 7.72 -19.72 13.07
C ARG A 155 8.60 -20.20 11.92
N GLN A 156 8.89 -19.33 10.95
CA GLN A 156 9.67 -19.70 9.77
C GLN A 156 11.17 -19.48 9.96
N PHE A 157 11.57 -18.46 10.73
CA PHE A 157 12.97 -18.03 10.80
C PHE A 157 13.52 -17.96 12.24
N GLY A 158 12.70 -18.20 13.26
CA GLY A 158 13.11 -18.07 14.67
C GLY A 158 13.33 -16.63 15.12
N ILE A 159 12.87 -15.64 14.36
CA ILE A 159 13.14 -14.23 14.61
C ILE A 159 12.12 -13.64 15.59
N ARG A 160 12.62 -13.00 16.64
CA ARG A 160 11.84 -12.09 17.50
C ARG A 160 11.91 -10.67 16.95
N MET A 161 10.79 -9.96 16.97
CA MET A 161 10.69 -8.62 16.37
C MET A 161 10.06 -7.61 17.32
N MET A 162 10.45 -6.36 17.14
CA MET A 162 9.78 -5.19 17.69
C MET A 162 9.65 -4.15 16.58
N MET A 163 8.49 -3.54 16.45
CA MET A 163 8.18 -2.64 15.35
C MET A 163 7.84 -1.25 15.89
N PHE A 164 8.65 -0.26 15.53
CA PHE A 164 8.38 1.15 15.78
C PHE A 164 7.56 1.72 14.62
N TRP A 165 6.58 2.53 14.93
CA TRP A 165 5.82 3.28 13.93
C TRP A 165 5.56 4.69 14.41
N GLY A 166 5.29 5.57 13.46
CA GLY A 166 4.88 6.93 13.71
C GLY A 166 4.17 7.52 12.49
N TYR A 167 3.22 8.40 12.75
CA TYR A 167 2.52 9.14 11.71
C TYR A 167 2.15 10.52 12.25
N GLU A 168 1.98 11.49 11.36
CA GLU A 168 1.47 12.81 11.71
C GLU A 168 -0.01 12.90 11.36
N SER A 169 -0.83 13.49 12.22
CA SER A 169 -2.25 13.80 11.95
C SER A 169 -2.57 15.14 12.62
N ASP A 170 -3.16 16.06 11.85
CA ASP A 170 -3.65 17.35 12.34
C ASP A 170 -2.64 18.18 13.16
N GLY A 171 -1.37 18.16 12.76
CA GLY A 171 -0.32 18.87 13.47
C GLY A 171 0.40 18.03 14.53
N GLU A 172 -0.20 16.93 14.97
CA GLU A 172 0.30 16.09 16.05
C GLU A 172 1.01 14.84 15.52
N ILE A 173 2.15 14.50 16.11
CA ILE A 173 2.90 13.28 15.79
C ILE A 173 2.49 12.19 16.76
N PHE A 174 1.86 11.15 16.23
CA PHE A 174 1.56 9.92 16.92
C PHE A 174 2.69 8.94 16.70
N ARG A 175 3.00 8.18 17.73
CA ARG A 175 4.00 7.11 17.68
C ARG A 175 3.54 5.94 18.51
N GLY A 176 4.06 4.78 18.18
CA GLY A 176 3.83 3.60 18.97
C GLY A 176 4.79 2.50 18.60
N ILE A 177 4.73 1.46 19.43
CA ILE A 177 5.54 0.25 19.25
C ILE A 177 4.63 -0.95 19.39
N HIS A 178 4.86 -1.92 18.54
CA HIS A 178 4.30 -3.25 18.69
C HIS A 178 5.39 -4.24 19.04
N ASP A 179 5.22 -4.85 20.20
CA ASP A 179 5.98 -6.00 20.68
C ASP A 179 4.98 -7.12 20.94
N HIS A 180 5.12 -8.20 20.18
CA HIS A 180 4.25 -9.37 20.27
C HIS A 180 5.01 -10.61 20.74
N ASN A 181 6.24 -10.45 21.27
CA ASN A 181 7.11 -11.57 21.60
C ASN A 181 6.54 -12.48 22.69
N ASP A 182 5.74 -11.94 23.61
CA ASP A 182 5.04 -12.71 24.64
C ASP A 182 3.84 -13.52 24.13
N SER A 183 3.51 -13.40 22.84
CA SER A 183 2.45 -14.17 22.20
C SER A 183 2.99 -15.25 21.25
N LEU A 184 4.31 -15.36 21.13
CA LEU A 184 4.97 -16.32 20.23
C LEU A 184 5.22 -17.67 20.89
N ASP A 185 5.71 -17.62 22.13
CA ASP A 185 6.07 -18.74 23.01
C ASP A 185 6.08 -18.27 24.47
N ASP A 186 6.73 -19.03 25.37
CA ASP A 186 6.89 -18.67 26.79
C ASP A 186 7.93 -17.55 27.03
N GLY A 187 8.50 -16.97 25.96
CA GLY A 187 9.46 -15.88 26.03
C GLY A 187 8.81 -14.55 26.42
N PRO A 188 9.51 -13.67 27.16
CA PRO A 188 8.95 -12.40 27.57
C PRO A 188 8.96 -11.35 26.44
N ALA A 189 7.98 -10.45 26.48
CA ALA A 189 8.04 -9.18 25.75
C ALA A 189 9.18 -8.30 26.31
N LEU A 190 9.78 -7.46 25.47
CA LEU A 190 10.83 -6.52 25.84
C LEU A 190 10.39 -5.66 27.03
N LYS A 191 9.17 -5.13 27.03
CA LYS A 191 8.69 -4.28 28.13
C LYS A 191 8.64 -5.00 29.48
N LYS A 192 8.51 -6.33 29.49
CA LYS A 192 8.57 -7.13 30.74
C LYS A 192 10.01 -7.28 31.23
N VAL A 193 10.97 -7.43 30.31
CA VAL A 193 12.40 -7.59 30.63
C VAL A 193 13.07 -6.24 30.94
N CYS A 194 12.71 -5.20 30.19
CA CYS A 194 13.25 -3.85 30.25
C CYS A 194 12.10 -2.83 30.46
N PRO A 195 11.57 -2.66 31.68
CA PRO A 195 10.39 -1.83 31.92
C PRO A 195 10.55 -0.34 31.57
N ASN A 196 11.78 0.17 31.62
CA ASN A 196 12.12 1.56 31.30
C ASN A 196 12.66 1.73 29.87
N TRP A 197 12.42 0.78 28.95
CA TRP A 197 12.93 0.85 27.59
C TRP A 197 12.53 2.15 26.86
N ASP A 198 11.41 2.77 27.25
CA ASP A 198 10.90 4.03 26.71
C ASP A 198 11.77 5.24 27.08
N LYS A 199 12.51 5.13 28.19
CA LYS A 199 13.51 6.11 28.65
C LYS A 199 14.89 5.86 28.06
N GLU A 200 15.11 4.71 27.42
CA GLU A 200 16.35 4.40 26.74
C GLU A 200 16.55 5.33 25.53
N PRO A 201 17.80 5.51 25.06
CA PRO A 201 18.10 6.36 23.92
C PRO A 201 17.27 6.03 22.67
N ILE A 202 16.87 4.77 22.49
CA ILE A 202 16.10 4.31 21.33
C ILE A 202 14.75 5.03 21.21
N GLY A 203 14.00 5.20 22.32
CA GLY A 203 12.71 5.88 22.31
C GLY A 203 12.85 7.35 21.96
N SER A 204 13.79 8.04 22.62
CA SER A 204 14.06 9.46 22.37
C SER A 204 14.62 9.74 20.98
N THR A 205 15.44 8.82 20.43
CA THR A 205 15.98 8.93 19.07
C THR A 205 14.89 8.76 18.04
N TRP A 206 13.99 7.78 18.24
CA TRP A 206 12.83 7.58 17.36
C TRP A 206 11.92 8.81 17.33
N GLU A 207 11.62 9.39 18.49
CA GLU A 207 10.83 10.62 18.58
C GLU A 207 11.47 11.79 17.83
N LYS A 208 12.77 12.02 18.03
CA LYS A 208 13.51 13.08 17.31
C LYS A 208 13.49 12.86 15.80
N TYR A 209 13.66 11.61 15.36
CA TYR A 209 13.58 11.25 13.95
C TYR A 209 12.21 11.60 13.36
N LEU A 210 11.11 11.18 14.01
CA LEU A 210 9.75 11.48 13.53
C LEU A 210 9.47 12.97 13.47
N GLN A 211 9.90 13.73 14.49
CA GLN A 211 9.80 15.19 14.50
C GLN A 211 10.54 15.81 13.32
N SER A 212 11.79 15.40 13.09
CA SER A 212 12.57 15.90 11.96
C SER A 212 11.93 15.54 10.62
N ALA A 213 11.52 14.29 10.44
CA ALA A 213 10.94 13.80 9.20
C ALA A 213 9.65 14.55 8.85
N PHE A 214 8.68 14.61 9.78
CA PHE A 214 7.39 15.23 9.51
C PHE A 214 7.41 16.76 9.54
N ASN A 215 8.33 17.40 10.28
CA ASN A 215 8.47 18.86 10.27
C ASN A 215 9.24 19.36 9.03
N ALA A 216 10.21 18.60 8.52
CA ALA A 216 10.89 18.93 7.26
C ALA A 216 9.90 18.91 6.08
N THR A 217 8.94 17.98 6.08
CA THR A 217 7.87 17.93 5.07
C THR A 217 6.96 19.16 5.12
N LYS A 218 6.66 19.72 6.30
CA LYS A 218 5.87 20.97 6.44
C LYS A 218 6.58 22.20 5.87
N GLN A 219 7.90 22.28 6.04
CA GLN A 219 8.70 23.37 5.46
C GLN A 219 8.84 23.26 3.94
N ALA A 220 8.91 22.03 3.39
CA ALA A 220 8.99 21.81 1.94
C ALA A 220 7.66 22.07 1.20
N LEU A 221 6.52 21.94 1.88
CA LEU A 221 5.17 22.21 1.32
C LEU A 221 4.71 23.66 1.52
N SER A 222 5.47 24.48 2.24
CA SER A 222 5.22 25.92 2.31
C SER A 222 5.72 26.53 0.99
N PRO A 223 4.87 27.23 0.19
CA PRO A 223 5.37 27.88 -1.00
C PRO A 223 6.39 28.93 -0.57
N THR A 224 7.61 28.83 -1.09
CA THR A 224 8.54 29.96 -1.13
C THR A 224 7.75 31.17 -1.60
N ALA A 225 7.63 32.17 -0.73
CA ALA A 225 6.77 33.32 -0.87
C ALA A 225 6.79 33.84 -2.32
N ALA A 226 5.68 33.65 -3.03
CA ALA A 226 5.45 34.35 -4.27
C ALA A 226 5.30 35.83 -3.93
N ASP A 227 6.20 36.60 -4.51
CA ASP A 227 6.38 38.04 -4.38
C ASP A 227 5.04 38.80 -4.49
N PRO A 228 4.65 39.63 -3.50
CA PRO A 228 3.38 40.33 -3.55
C PRO A 228 3.56 41.61 -4.37
N LYS A 229 3.30 41.58 -5.68
CA LYS A 229 2.95 42.76 -6.50
C LYS A 229 2.67 42.40 -7.98
N LYS A 230 1.40 42.44 -8.37
CA LYS A 230 0.83 43.56 -9.15
C LYS A 230 -0.61 43.28 -9.53
N LYS A 231 -1.46 44.27 -9.20
CA LYS A 231 -2.79 44.49 -9.75
C LYS A 231 -2.77 44.43 -11.28
N PHE A 232 -3.81 43.86 -11.87
CA PHE A 232 -4.42 44.42 -13.07
C PHE A 232 -5.95 44.29 -12.92
N GLU A 233 -6.61 45.45 -12.75
CA GLU A 233 -7.91 45.77 -13.38
C GLU A 233 -7.67 45.71 -14.92
N VAL A 234 -8.57 45.30 -15.81
CA VAL A 234 -10.03 45.37 -15.97
C VAL A 234 -10.50 44.07 -16.63
#